data_AF-A0A800AI30-F1
#
_entry.id   AF-A0A800AI30-F1
#
_cell.length_a   1.000
_cell.length_b   1.000
_cell.length_c   1.000
_cell.angle_alpha   90.00
_cell.angle_beta   90.00
_cell.angle_gamma   90.00
#
_symmetry.space_group_name_H-M   'P 1'
#
loop_
_entity.id
_entity.type
_entity.pdbx_description
1 polymer ?
#
loop_
_entity_poly.entity_id
_entity_poly.type
_entity_poly.pdbx_seq_one_letter_code
_entity_poly.pdbx_strand_id
1 'polypeptide(L)'
;MVTMDDYAESVEITWCPGCGNFLIIRALKMAFVELGIEPHEVLLVSGIGQAAKLPHYMKCNVINGLHGRTLSYATGAKIANRNLIVIATSGDGDLYGEGGNHFIHTIRRNPDITVIAHNNQVYGLTKGQASPTSDLGFVTRLQTGGVILSPFNPIAFAISANASFVSRGFAGDIEHLSKLIQTAIQHKGFSLVDVLQPCISFNRVNTFAWYRDRVYKLEDDYDPTDKITAFQKSQGCSLRSPTTSSYGGDKIPIGVICKHARPTYEEQTPALKDGPLFKAEVDYKLLDNLLEEFMRLSKKSN
;
A
#
# COMPACT_ATOMS: atom_id res chain seq x y z
N MET A 1 -15.48 -12.73 -20.21
CA MET A 1 -15.10 -11.36 -19.78
C MET A 1 -15.34 -11.32 -18.29
N VAL A 2 -14.35 -10.89 -17.51
CA VAL A 2 -14.45 -10.86 -16.05
C VAL A 2 -15.44 -9.78 -15.61
N THR A 3 -16.18 -10.02 -14.54
CA THR A 3 -17.23 -9.16 -14.00
C THR A 3 -17.01 -8.87 -12.52
N MET A 4 -17.73 -7.89 -11.98
CA MET A 4 -17.63 -7.53 -10.56
C MET A 4 -18.03 -8.68 -9.62
N ASP A 5 -18.96 -9.53 -10.07
CA ASP A 5 -19.50 -10.66 -9.31
C ASP A 5 -18.49 -11.83 -9.21
N ASP A 6 -17.54 -11.92 -10.14
CA ASP A 6 -16.47 -12.93 -10.08
C ASP A 6 -15.57 -12.77 -8.85
N TYR A 7 -15.50 -11.55 -8.28
CA TYR A 7 -14.78 -11.27 -7.04
C TYR A 7 -15.69 -11.21 -5.80
N ALA A 8 -16.98 -11.50 -5.93
CA ALA A 8 -17.89 -11.54 -4.79
C ALA A 8 -17.60 -12.78 -3.93
N GLU A 9 -17.53 -12.57 -2.63
CA GLU A 9 -17.41 -13.64 -1.63
C GLU A 9 -18.73 -13.75 -0.86
N SER A 10 -19.04 -14.94 -0.37
CA SER A 10 -20.26 -15.24 0.41
C SER A 10 -20.25 -14.66 1.83
N VAL A 11 -19.12 -14.10 2.26
CA VAL A 11 -18.93 -13.54 3.61
C VAL A 11 -19.53 -12.14 3.72
N GLU A 12 -20.31 -11.93 4.78
CA GLU A 12 -20.87 -10.61 5.10
C GLU A 12 -19.77 -9.60 5.48
N ILE A 13 -19.85 -8.39 4.89
CA ILE A 13 -18.91 -7.31 5.18
C ILE A 13 -19.27 -6.63 6.50
N THR A 14 -18.43 -6.82 7.52
CA THR A 14 -18.65 -6.32 8.89
C THR A 14 -18.11 -4.90 9.16
N TRP A 15 -17.86 -4.11 8.12
CA TRP A 15 -17.46 -2.71 8.31
C TRP A 15 -18.65 -1.86 8.75
N CYS A 16 -18.38 -0.80 9.51
CA CYS A 16 -19.43 0.11 9.95
C CYS A 16 -20.18 0.71 8.73
N PRO A 17 -21.52 0.85 8.77
CA PRO A 17 -22.27 1.49 7.69
C PRO A 17 -21.72 2.88 7.38
N GLY A 18 -21.38 3.12 6.11
CA GLY A 18 -20.75 4.37 5.66
C GLY A 18 -19.21 4.41 5.77
N CYS A 19 -18.55 3.34 6.23
CA CYS A 19 -17.09 3.25 6.15
C CYS A 19 -16.63 3.29 4.69
N GLY A 20 -15.72 4.18 4.31
CA GLY A 20 -15.32 4.22 2.90
C GLY A 20 -14.48 3.02 2.39
N ASN A 21 -14.22 1.99 3.22
CA ASN A 21 -13.56 0.76 2.77
C ASN A 21 -14.47 0.03 1.76
N PHE A 22 -15.80 0.21 1.88
CA PHE A 22 -16.78 -0.21 0.87
C PHE A 22 -16.52 0.41 -0.50
N LEU A 23 -15.98 1.64 -0.55
CA LEU A 23 -15.69 2.33 -1.80
C LEU A 23 -14.34 1.90 -2.38
N ILE A 24 -13.36 1.60 -1.51
CA ILE A 24 -12.06 1.06 -1.93
C ILE A 24 -12.21 -0.32 -2.55
N ILE A 25 -12.95 -1.24 -1.91
CA ILE A 25 -13.17 -2.58 -2.46
C ILE A 25 -13.91 -2.52 -3.80
N ARG A 26 -14.86 -1.59 -3.95
CA ARG A 26 -15.56 -1.35 -5.22
C ARG A 26 -14.61 -0.83 -6.30
N ALA A 27 -13.77 0.16 -5.99
CA ALA A 27 -12.79 0.71 -6.93
C ALA A 27 -11.76 -0.34 -7.37
N LEU A 28 -11.32 -1.21 -6.44
CA LEU A 28 -10.39 -2.30 -6.73
C LEU A 28 -11.02 -3.35 -7.66
N LYS A 29 -12.25 -3.78 -7.40
CA LYS A 29 -12.99 -4.69 -8.30
C LYS A 29 -13.16 -4.08 -9.71
N MET A 30 -13.52 -2.80 -9.79
CA MET A 30 -13.62 -2.08 -11.08
C MET A 30 -12.28 -2.07 -11.82
N ALA A 31 -11.17 -1.87 -11.10
CA ALA A 31 -9.83 -1.87 -11.69
C ALA A 31 -9.47 -3.25 -12.26
N PHE A 32 -9.80 -4.34 -11.54
CA PHE A 32 -9.53 -5.69 -12.04
C PHE A 32 -10.39 -6.04 -13.27
N VAL A 33 -11.69 -5.67 -13.26
CA VAL A 33 -12.59 -5.88 -14.42
C VAL A 33 -12.06 -5.15 -15.66
N GLU A 34 -11.69 -3.88 -15.52
CA GLU A 34 -11.19 -3.07 -16.64
C GLU A 34 -9.88 -3.61 -17.21
N LEU A 35 -9.01 -4.16 -16.35
CA LEU A 35 -7.77 -4.79 -16.75
C LEU A 35 -7.95 -6.25 -17.22
N GLY A 36 -9.15 -6.82 -17.13
CA GLY A 36 -9.43 -8.21 -17.48
C GLY A 36 -8.71 -9.24 -16.59
N ILE A 37 -8.37 -8.87 -15.35
CA ILE A 37 -7.60 -9.71 -14.41
C ILE A 37 -8.51 -10.74 -13.77
N GLU A 38 -8.25 -12.03 -13.93
CA GLU A 38 -9.05 -13.06 -13.28
C GLU A 38 -8.71 -13.21 -11.78
N PRO A 39 -9.69 -13.60 -10.93
CA PRO A 39 -9.43 -13.63 -9.48
C PRO A 39 -8.31 -14.58 -9.04
N HIS A 40 -8.04 -15.63 -9.83
CA HIS A 40 -6.98 -16.61 -9.56
C HIS A 40 -5.56 -16.06 -9.83
N GLU A 41 -5.43 -14.97 -10.58
CA GLU A 41 -4.16 -14.30 -10.88
C GLU A 41 -3.73 -13.33 -9.75
N VAL A 42 -4.67 -12.97 -8.88
CA VAL A 42 -4.47 -11.97 -7.83
C VAL A 42 -4.15 -12.65 -6.50
N LEU A 43 -3.12 -12.12 -5.83
CA LEU A 43 -2.85 -12.38 -4.42
C LEU A 43 -3.04 -11.10 -3.61
N LEU A 44 -4.04 -11.12 -2.74
CA LEU A 44 -4.30 -10.06 -1.77
C LEU A 44 -3.56 -10.37 -0.46
N VAL A 45 -2.71 -9.45 -0.03
CA VAL A 45 -1.89 -9.59 1.18
C VAL A 45 -2.26 -8.50 2.17
N SER A 46 -2.50 -8.87 3.43
CA SER A 46 -2.87 -7.92 4.49
C SER A 46 -2.20 -8.20 5.82
N GLY A 47 -2.20 -7.19 6.68
CA GLY A 47 -1.75 -7.26 8.07
C GLY A 47 -2.96 -7.32 9.01
N ILE A 48 -3.03 -6.40 9.98
CA ILE A 48 -4.14 -6.35 10.95
C ILE A 48 -4.76 -4.97 11.00
N GLY A 49 -6.09 -4.90 10.98
CA GLY A 49 -6.86 -3.65 11.01
C GLY A 49 -8.19 -3.76 10.27
N GLN A 50 -8.98 -2.67 10.25
CA GLN A 50 -10.22 -2.65 9.46
C GLN A 50 -9.93 -2.76 7.96
N ALA A 51 -8.88 -2.08 7.48
CA ALA A 51 -8.40 -2.17 6.10
C ALA A 51 -8.01 -3.60 5.72
N ALA A 52 -7.24 -4.26 6.60
CA ALA A 52 -6.75 -5.62 6.42
C ALA A 52 -7.85 -6.70 6.37
N LYS A 53 -9.12 -6.35 6.62
CA LYS A 53 -10.24 -7.26 6.36
C LYS A 53 -10.62 -7.37 4.88
N LEU A 54 -10.18 -6.43 4.04
CA LEU A 54 -10.54 -6.40 2.61
C LEU A 54 -10.33 -7.73 1.89
N PRO A 55 -9.20 -8.45 2.07
CA PRO A 55 -8.98 -9.71 1.36
C PRO A 55 -10.02 -10.79 1.70
N HIS A 56 -10.60 -10.76 2.90
CA HIS A 56 -11.62 -11.73 3.34
C HIS A 56 -12.99 -11.50 2.68
N TYR A 57 -13.16 -10.38 1.97
CA TYR A 57 -14.39 -10.00 1.29
C TYR A 57 -14.27 -10.07 -0.24
N MET A 58 -13.18 -10.65 -0.75
CA MET A 58 -12.92 -10.83 -2.17
C MET A 58 -12.53 -12.27 -2.46
N LYS A 59 -13.11 -12.83 -3.51
CA LYS A 59 -12.81 -14.18 -3.99
C LYS A 59 -11.49 -14.23 -4.77
N CYS A 60 -10.37 -13.97 -4.09
CA CYS A 60 -9.01 -14.02 -4.64
C CYS A 60 -8.12 -14.94 -3.79
N ASN A 61 -6.85 -15.12 -4.18
CA ASN A 61 -5.88 -15.73 -3.25
C ASN A 61 -5.59 -14.74 -2.11
N VAL A 62 -5.46 -15.23 -0.88
CA VAL A 62 -5.32 -14.39 0.32
C VAL A 62 -4.17 -14.85 1.21
N ILE A 63 -3.35 -13.89 1.66
CA ILE A 63 -2.47 -14.04 2.83
C ILE A 63 -2.84 -12.95 3.84
N ASN A 64 -3.37 -13.35 4.99
CA ASN A 64 -3.59 -12.45 6.12
C ASN A 64 -2.51 -12.71 7.18
N GLY A 65 -1.54 -11.81 7.26
CA GLY A 65 -0.38 -11.90 8.13
C GLY A 65 -0.54 -11.18 9.47
N LEU A 66 0.59 -10.91 10.11
CA LEU A 66 0.68 -10.16 11.36
C LEU A 66 0.65 -8.64 11.13
N HIS A 67 0.34 -7.90 12.20
CA HIS A 67 0.32 -6.44 12.18
C HIS A 67 1.67 -5.88 11.73
N GLY A 68 1.65 -4.97 10.76
CA GLY A 68 2.83 -4.34 10.18
C GLY A 68 3.76 -5.28 9.42
N ARG A 69 3.33 -6.49 9.04
CA ARG A 69 4.14 -7.44 8.25
C ARG A 69 3.66 -7.63 6.82
N THR A 70 2.60 -6.92 6.42
CA THR A 70 1.98 -6.96 5.09
C THR A 70 2.99 -6.95 3.95
N LEU A 71 3.94 -6.01 3.96
CA LEU A 71 4.92 -5.88 2.88
C LEU A 71 5.99 -6.98 2.86
N SER A 72 6.32 -7.55 4.01
CA SER A 72 7.25 -8.68 4.10
C SER A 72 6.65 -9.90 3.39
N TYR A 73 5.37 -10.20 3.67
CA TYR A 73 4.64 -11.26 2.99
C TYR A 73 4.47 -10.98 1.49
N ALA A 74 4.06 -9.76 1.13
CA ALA A 74 3.86 -9.39 -0.27
C ALA A 74 5.15 -9.52 -1.10
N THR A 75 6.28 -9.05 -0.55
CA THR A 75 7.59 -9.17 -1.20
C THR A 75 7.98 -10.65 -1.36
N GLY A 76 7.84 -11.45 -0.31
CA GLY A 76 8.14 -12.89 -0.38
C GLY A 76 7.28 -13.63 -1.39
N ALA A 77 5.99 -13.31 -1.45
CA ALA A 77 5.07 -13.92 -2.40
C ALA A 77 5.40 -13.56 -3.84
N LYS A 78 5.74 -12.29 -4.13
CA LYS A 78 6.14 -11.87 -5.47
C LYS A 78 7.45 -12.52 -5.92
N ILE A 79 8.42 -12.66 -5.01
CA ILE A 79 9.67 -13.42 -5.25
C ILE A 79 9.37 -14.88 -5.58
N ALA A 80 8.49 -15.53 -4.80
CA ALA A 80 8.16 -16.94 -4.99
C ALA A 80 7.40 -17.20 -6.30
N ASN A 81 6.43 -16.33 -6.63
CA ASN A 81 5.62 -16.45 -7.83
C ASN A 81 5.45 -15.08 -8.52
N ARG A 82 6.35 -14.82 -9.47
CA ARG A 82 6.39 -13.57 -10.25
C ARG A 82 5.18 -13.36 -11.16
N ASN A 83 4.44 -14.42 -11.47
CA ASN A 83 3.26 -14.38 -12.33
C ASN A 83 2.01 -13.85 -11.60
N LEU A 84 2.02 -13.82 -10.27
CA LEU A 84 0.89 -13.27 -9.52
C LEU A 84 0.92 -11.74 -9.53
N ILE A 85 -0.28 -11.16 -9.60
CA ILE A 85 -0.53 -9.76 -9.33
C ILE A 85 -0.70 -9.61 -7.82
N VAL A 86 0.34 -9.10 -7.16
CA VAL A 86 0.39 -9.00 -5.70
C VAL A 86 -0.08 -7.62 -5.26
N ILE A 87 -1.21 -7.58 -4.56
CA ILE A 87 -1.78 -6.36 -3.98
C ILE A 87 -1.70 -6.43 -2.47
N ALA A 88 -0.98 -5.49 -1.87
CA ALA A 88 -0.86 -5.34 -0.44
C ALA A 88 -1.89 -4.31 0.05
N THR A 89 -2.86 -4.72 0.87
CA THR A 89 -3.86 -3.82 1.48
C THR A 89 -3.57 -3.67 2.97
N SER A 90 -3.45 -2.43 3.42
CA SER A 90 -3.05 -2.13 4.80
C SER A 90 -3.67 -0.81 5.27
N GLY A 91 -3.83 -0.65 6.58
CA GLY A 91 -4.21 0.62 7.19
C GLY A 91 -2.99 1.51 7.39
N ASP A 92 -3.20 2.82 7.51
CA ASP A 92 -2.16 3.79 7.89
C ASP A 92 -1.32 3.37 9.12
N GLY A 93 -1.96 2.91 10.18
CA GLY A 93 -1.27 2.45 11.38
C GLY A 93 -0.48 1.14 11.21
N ASP A 94 -1.00 0.21 10.41
CA ASP A 94 -0.32 -1.05 10.07
C ASP A 94 0.89 -0.79 9.17
N LEU A 95 0.74 0.05 8.14
CA LEU A 95 1.77 0.31 7.13
C LEU A 95 2.82 1.33 7.59
N TYR A 96 2.38 2.47 8.12
CA TYR A 96 3.25 3.60 8.47
C TYR A 96 3.64 3.64 9.95
N GLY A 97 2.94 2.86 10.80
CA GLY A 97 3.27 2.70 12.21
C GLY A 97 4.18 1.50 12.41
N GLU A 98 3.62 0.37 12.83
CA GLU A 98 4.41 -0.84 13.11
C GLU A 98 5.15 -1.36 11.87
N GLY A 99 4.55 -1.21 10.68
CA GLY A 99 5.13 -1.63 9.40
C GLY A 99 6.18 -0.67 8.83
N GLY A 100 6.45 0.46 9.50
CA GLY A 100 7.28 1.55 8.96
C GLY A 100 8.62 1.07 8.42
N ASN A 101 9.37 0.26 9.18
CA ASN A 101 10.67 -0.23 8.71
C ASN A 101 10.56 -1.11 7.44
N HIS A 102 9.51 -1.94 7.35
CA HIS A 102 9.25 -2.76 6.16
C HIS A 102 8.87 -1.90 4.96
N PHE A 103 8.12 -0.82 5.18
CA PHE A 103 7.79 0.16 4.14
C PHE A 103 9.04 0.79 3.52
N ILE A 104 9.97 1.26 4.35
CA ILE A 104 11.26 1.82 3.89
C ILE A 104 12.01 0.81 3.02
N HIS A 105 12.18 -0.42 3.53
CA HIS A 105 13.01 -1.40 2.83
C HIS A 105 12.34 -1.99 1.60
N THR A 106 11.01 -2.02 1.54
CA THR A 106 10.27 -2.44 0.34
C THR A 106 10.44 -1.42 -0.78
N ILE A 107 10.32 -0.12 -0.47
CA ILE A 107 10.61 0.96 -1.43
C ILE A 107 12.04 0.85 -1.98
N ARG A 108 13.01 0.58 -1.11
CA ARG A 108 14.42 0.42 -1.51
C ARG A 108 14.62 -0.76 -2.45
N ARG A 109 13.99 -1.90 -2.17
CA ARG A 109 14.07 -3.10 -3.02
C ARG A 109 13.32 -2.95 -4.34
N ASN A 110 12.24 -2.17 -4.36
CA ASN A 110 11.38 -1.97 -5.53
C ASN A 110 10.79 -3.28 -6.10
N PRO A 111 10.24 -4.21 -5.28
CA PRO A 111 9.56 -5.39 -5.81
C PRO A 111 8.30 -4.96 -6.58
N ASP A 112 7.91 -5.75 -7.58
CA ASP A 112 6.76 -5.49 -8.46
C ASP A 112 5.43 -5.80 -7.75
N ILE A 113 5.04 -4.91 -6.82
CA ILE A 113 3.84 -5.02 -5.99
C ILE A 113 3.12 -3.69 -5.90
N THR A 114 1.79 -3.73 -5.78
CA THR A 114 0.96 -2.55 -5.52
C THR A 114 0.48 -2.53 -4.07
N VAL A 115 0.70 -1.42 -3.38
CA VAL A 115 0.26 -1.18 -2.00
C VAL A 115 -0.90 -0.19 -2.00
N ILE A 116 -2.03 -0.59 -1.44
CA ILE A 116 -3.19 0.26 -1.20
C ILE A 116 -3.25 0.55 0.30
N ALA A 117 -2.90 1.78 0.68
CA ALA A 117 -2.93 2.24 2.06
C ALA A 117 -4.27 2.92 2.36
N HIS A 118 -5.04 2.35 3.27
CA HIS A 118 -6.31 2.91 3.71
C HIS A 118 -6.03 3.94 4.81
N ASN A 119 -5.93 5.20 4.42
CA ASN A 119 -5.52 6.28 5.30
C ASN A 119 -6.73 6.99 5.89
N ASN A 120 -7.16 6.50 7.05
CA ASN A 120 -8.28 7.03 7.82
C ASN A 120 -7.88 7.86 9.04
N GLN A 121 -6.56 8.02 9.24
CA GLN A 121 -5.93 8.76 10.31
C GLN A 121 -6.29 8.28 11.72
N VAL A 122 -6.67 7.00 11.86
CA VAL A 122 -7.09 6.43 13.15
C VAL A 122 -7.04 4.91 13.18
N TYR A 123 -6.59 4.32 14.29
CA TYR A 123 -6.69 2.88 14.51
C TYR A 123 -8.16 2.46 14.78
N GLY A 124 -8.92 2.25 13.71
CA GLY A 124 -10.36 1.96 13.79
C GLY A 124 -10.70 0.61 14.42
N LEU A 125 -9.88 -0.43 14.23
CA LEU A 125 -10.15 -1.77 14.78
C LEU A 125 -10.01 -1.80 16.30
N THR A 126 -9.02 -1.10 16.83
CA THR A 126 -8.70 -1.04 18.27
C THR A 126 -9.46 0.07 19.00
N LYS A 127 -10.49 0.64 18.37
CA LYS A 127 -11.44 1.62 18.95
C LYS A 127 -10.94 3.07 19.03
N GLY A 128 -10.16 3.52 18.04
CA GLY A 128 -10.06 4.96 17.74
C GLY A 128 -8.83 5.68 18.27
N GLN A 129 -7.70 4.99 18.47
CA GLN A 129 -6.43 5.63 18.83
C GLN A 129 -5.85 6.41 17.64
N ALA A 130 -5.08 7.46 17.91
CA ALA A 130 -4.38 8.20 16.86
C ALA A 130 -3.39 7.31 16.10
N SER A 131 -3.38 7.41 14.77
CA SER A 131 -2.41 6.76 13.88
C SER A 131 -1.22 7.70 13.60
N PRO A 132 -0.16 7.24 12.90
CA PRO A 132 0.95 8.10 12.50
C PRO A 132 0.53 9.26 11.61
N THR A 133 -0.61 9.17 10.92
CA THR A 133 -1.12 10.21 10.00
C THR A 133 -2.19 11.10 10.66
N SER A 134 -2.49 10.91 11.95
CA SER A 134 -3.40 11.79 12.69
C SER A 134 -2.87 13.21 12.81
N ASP A 135 -3.74 14.18 12.55
CA ASP A 135 -3.42 15.61 12.69
C ASP A 135 -3.01 15.99 14.12
N LEU A 136 -2.14 17.00 14.23
CA LEU A 136 -1.77 17.62 15.51
C LEU A 136 -3.04 18.16 16.20
N GLY A 137 -3.17 17.90 17.50
CA GLY A 137 -4.33 18.27 18.29
C GLY A 137 -5.53 17.32 18.13
N PHE A 138 -5.44 16.26 17.32
CA PHE A 138 -6.52 15.28 17.21
C PHE A 138 -6.78 14.58 18.55
N VAL A 139 -7.96 14.77 19.12
CA VAL A 139 -8.34 14.24 20.43
C VAL A 139 -8.95 12.85 20.28
N THR A 140 -8.45 11.90 21.06
CA THR A 140 -9.02 10.55 21.18
C THR A 140 -9.24 10.19 22.64
N ARG A 141 -9.75 8.98 22.91
CA ARG A 141 -9.85 8.45 24.28
C ARG A 141 -8.49 8.24 24.96
N LEU A 142 -7.41 8.03 24.20
CA LEU A 142 -6.06 7.91 24.75
C LEU A 142 -5.28 9.22 24.66
N GLN A 143 -5.44 9.96 23.56
CA GLN A 143 -4.84 11.28 23.36
C GLN A 143 -5.82 12.35 23.86
N THR A 144 -6.07 12.40 25.16
CA THR A 144 -7.06 13.30 25.78
C THR A 144 -6.69 14.78 25.65
N GLY A 145 -5.39 15.10 25.62
CA GLY A 145 -4.86 16.44 25.33
C GLY A 145 -4.64 16.73 23.85
N GLY A 146 -5.05 15.81 22.95
CA GLY A 146 -4.73 15.87 21.53
C GLY A 146 -3.38 15.22 21.19
N VAL A 147 -3.20 14.86 19.92
CA VAL A 147 -1.91 14.39 19.39
C VAL A 147 -0.89 15.53 19.44
N ILE A 148 0.30 15.26 20.00
CA ILE A 148 1.41 16.22 20.10
C ILE A 148 2.52 15.99 19.07
N LEU A 149 2.49 14.84 18.39
CA LEU A 149 3.47 14.47 17.39
C LEU A 149 3.07 15.02 16.02
N SER A 150 4.04 15.48 15.24
CA SER A 150 3.80 15.87 13.86
C SER A 150 3.30 14.69 13.04
N PRO A 151 2.25 14.86 12.21
CA PRO A 151 1.75 13.78 11.36
C PRO A 151 2.82 13.34 10.36
N PHE A 152 2.94 12.03 10.17
CA PHE A 152 3.77 11.43 9.14
C PHE A 152 3.15 11.69 7.76
N ASN A 153 3.95 12.22 6.84
CA ASN A 153 3.54 12.42 5.44
C ASN A 153 4.03 11.25 4.57
N PRO A 154 3.17 10.25 4.26
CA PRO A 154 3.60 9.05 3.56
C PRO A 154 4.02 9.33 2.10
N ILE A 155 3.42 10.33 1.45
CA ILE A 155 3.75 10.68 0.07
C ILE A 155 5.13 11.33 0.01
N ALA A 156 5.37 12.35 0.84
CA ALA A 156 6.68 13.01 0.90
C ALA A 156 7.77 11.99 1.24
N PHE A 157 7.51 11.12 2.22
CA PHE A 157 8.44 10.07 2.60
C PHE A 157 8.73 9.11 1.46
N ALA A 158 7.69 8.60 0.77
CA ALA A 158 7.87 7.65 -0.33
C ALA A 158 8.68 8.26 -1.48
N ILE A 159 8.43 9.53 -1.82
CA ILE A 159 9.18 10.27 -2.83
C ILE A 159 10.65 10.41 -2.42
N SER A 160 10.92 10.85 -1.18
CA SER A 160 12.30 10.95 -0.66
C SER A 160 13.02 9.61 -0.58
N ALA A 161 12.30 8.54 -0.25
CA ALA A 161 12.81 7.17 -0.25
C ALA A 161 12.97 6.58 -1.67
N ASN A 162 12.66 7.37 -2.71
CA ASN A 162 12.82 7.04 -4.12
C ASN A 162 11.84 5.98 -4.64
N ALA A 163 10.62 5.86 -4.08
CA ALA A 163 9.58 4.96 -4.58
C ALA A 163 9.30 5.19 -6.08
N SER A 164 9.24 4.12 -6.87
CA SER A 164 9.13 4.21 -8.33
C SER A 164 7.74 4.68 -8.79
N PHE A 165 6.70 4.46 -7.98
CA PHE A 165 5.38 5.00 -8.20
C PHE A 165 4.69 5.40 -6.89
N VAL A 166 4.17 6.62 -6.85
CA VAL A 166 3.47 7.21 -5.71
C VAL A 166 2.24 7.94 -6.21
N SER A 167 1.08 7.58 -5.68
CA SER A 167 -0.20 8.21 -5.99
C SER A 167 -1.02 8.41 -4.73
N ARG A 168 -1.97 9.34 -4.80
CA ARG A 168 -2.98 9.55 -3.76
C ARG A 168 -4.37 9.55 -4.36
N GLY A 169 -5.27 8.79 -3.75
CA GLY A 169 -6.68 8.75 -4.12
C GLY A 169 -7.59 9.21 -2.98
N PHE A 170 -8.87 9.37 -3.29
CA PHE A 170 -9.92 9.64 -2.31
C PHE A 170 -11.02 8.59 -2.48
N ALA A 171 -11.39 7.91 -1.40
CA ALA A 171 -12.41 6.86 -1.44
C ALA A 171 -13.77 7.37 -1.97
N GLY A 172 -14.08 8.66 -1.78
CA GLY A 172 -15.32 9.26 -2.27
C GLY A 172 -15.38 9.54 -3.78
N ASP A 173 -14.28 9.39 -4.52
CA ASP A 173 -14.22 9.47 -5.99
C ASP A 173 -13.77 8.11 -6.56
N ILE A 174 -14.73 7.21 -6.70
CA ILE A 174 -14.51 5.78 -6.99
C ILE A 174 -13.90 5.58 -8.38
N GLU A 175 -14.38 6.32 -9.38
CA GLU A 175 -13.89 6.21 -10.77
C GLU A 175 -12.44 6.65 -10.88
N HIS A 176 -12.10 7.78 -10.26
CA HIS A 176 -10.73 8.26 -10.21
C HIS A 176 -9.83 7.29 -9.43
N LEU A 177 -10.27 6.81 -8.27
CA LEU A 177 -9.53 5.82 -7.49
C LEU A 177 -9.29 4.52 -8.28
N SER A 178 -10.30 4.03 -9.01
CA SER A 178 -10.16 2.85 -9.85
C SER A 178 -9.07 3.04 -10.91
N LYS A 179 -9.08 4.16 -11.63
CA LYS A 179 -8.04 4.50 -12.63
C LYS A 179 -6.64 4.56 -12.03
N LEU A 180 -6.51 5.11 -10.82
CA LEU A 180 -5.23 5.14 -10.09
C LEU A 180 -4.74 3.73 -9.74
N ILE A 181 -5.64 2.87 -9.25
CA ILE A 181 -5.32 1.47 -8.94
C ILE A 181 -4.88 0.74 -10.21
N GLN A 182 -5.56 0.94 -11.35
CA GLN A 182 -5.16 0.35 -12.64
C GLN A 182 -3.74 0.77 -13.02
N THR A 183 -3.46 2.07 -12.97
CA THR A 183 -2.14 2.62 -13.29
C THR A 183 -1.05 2.08 -12.36
N ALA A 184 -1.38 1.91 -11.07
CA ALA A 184 -0.47 1.37 -10.07
C ALA A 184 -0.13 -0.11 -10.33
N ILE A 185 -1.14 -0.93 -10.69
CA ILE A 185 -0.99 -2.35 -11.03
C ILE A 185 -0.14 -2.53 -12.30
N GLN A 186 -0.33 -1.67 -13.30
CA GLN A 186 0.42 -1.71 -14.56
C GLN A 186 1.85 -1.17 -14.42
N HIS A 187 2.15 -0.43 -13.36
CA HIS A 187 3.50 0.09 -13.11
C HIS A 187 4.42 -1.02 -12.62
N LYS A 188 5.54 -1.20 -13.32
CA LYS A 188 6.54 -2.20 -13.00
C LYS A 188 7.42 -1.76 -11.84
N GLY A 189 7.22 -2.34 -10.66
CA GLY A 189 7.94 -2.03 -9.43
C GLY A 189 7.00 -1.67 -8.28
N PHE A 190 7.57 -1.07 -7.23
CA PHE A 190 6.79 -0.73 -6.04
C PHE A 190 5.87 0.46 -6.30
N SER A 191 4.57 0.23 -6.18
CA SER A 191 3.53 1.24 -6.33
C SER A 191 2.83 1.52 -5.00
N LEU A 192 2.80 2.79 -4.58
CA LEU A 192 1.97 3.24 -3.45
C LEU A 192 0.72 3.97 -3.95
N VAL A 193 -0.44 3.54 -3.45
CA VAL A 193 -1.74 4.23 -3.55
C VAL A 193 -2.19 4.59 -2.13
N ASP A 194 -1.90 5.82 -1.69
CA ASP A 194 -2.39 6.36 -0.42
C ASP A 194 -3.84 6.80 -0.61
N VAL A 195 -4.80 6.13 0.03
CA VAL A 195 -6.23 6.44 -0.16
C VAL A 195 -6.75 7.19 1.05
N LEU A 196 -7.11 8.46 0.85
CA LEU A 196 -7.83 9.26 1.84
C LEU A 196 -9.21 8.64 2.06
N GLN A 197 -9.45 8.18 3.28
CA GLN A 197 -10.49 7.20 3.54
C GLN A 197 -11.19 7.45 4.89
N PRO A 198 -12.36 8.13 4.93
CA PRO A 198 -13.03 8.47 6.18
C PRO A 198 -13.40 7.28 7.09
N CYS A 199 -13.07 7.38 8.39
CA CYS A 199 -13.56 6.49 9.44
C CYS A 199 -14.75 7.11 10.18
N ILE A 200 -15.97 6.77 9.74
CA ILE A 200 -17.21 7.36 10.28
C ILE A 200 -17.42 7.15 11.78
N SER A 201 -16.80 6.12 12.37
CA SER A 201 -17.01 5.79 13.79
C SER A 201 -16.15 6.65 14.71
N PHE A 202 -14.88 6.88 14.34
CA PHE A 202 -13.86 7.40 15.25
C PHE A 202 -13.20 8.70 14.78
N ASN A 203 -13.12 8.97 13.48
CA ASN A 203 -12.58 10.24 12.97
C ASN A 203 -13.73 11.13 12.50
N ARG A 204 -14.12 12.07 13.36
CA ARG A 204 -15.22 13.01 13.12
C ARG A 204 -14.80 14.30 12.40
N VAL A 205 -13.49 14.49 12.21
CA VAL A 205 -12.92 15.68 11.58
C VAL A 205 -12.80 15.45 10.07
N ASN A 206 -12.03 14.44 9.67
CA ASN A 206 -11.74 14.15 8.27
C ASN A 206 -12.86 13.30 7.64
N THR A 207 -14.02 13.93 7.46
CA THR A 207 -15.22 13.32 6.85
C THR A 207 -15.16 13.32 5.32
N PHE A 208 -16.12 12.65 4.66
CA PHE A 208 -16.26 12.71 3.21
C PHE A 208 -16.42 14.14 2.68
N ALA A 209 -17.27 14.95 3.32
CA ALA A 209 -17.46 16.35 2.95
C ALA A 209 -16.15 17.15 3.13
N TRP A 210 -15.48 16.96 4.27
CA TRP A 210 -14.22 17.63 4.56
C TRP A 210 -13.15 17.37 3.49
N TYR A 211 -13.00 16.12 3.05
CA TYR A 211 -12.07 15.78 1.96
C TYR A 211 -12.55 16.31 0.62
N ARG A 212 -13.85 16.20 0.28
CA ARG A 212 -14.38 16.66 -1.01
C ARG A 212 -14.10 18.14 -1.27
N ASP A 213 -14.19 18.97 -0.25
CA ASP A 213 -13.93 20.41 -0.38
C ASP A 213 -12.45 20.74 -0.61
N ARG A 214 -11.56 19.80 -0.25
CA ARG A 214 -10.11 20.00 -0.19
C ARG A 214 -9.37 19.28 -1.30
N VAL A 215 -9.83 18.11 -1.74
CA VAL A 215 -9.15 17.37 -2.80
C VAL A 215 -9.22 18.11 -4.14
N TYR A 216 -8.14 18.08 -4.90
CA TYR A 216 -8.12 18.51 -6.30
C TYR A 216 -7.28 17.52 -7.10
N LYS A 217 -7.67 17.27 -8.34
CA LYS A 217 -6.95 16.36 -9.24
C LYS A 217 -5.72 17.08 -9.77
N LEU A 218 -4.60 16.38 -9.83
CA LEU A 218 -3.45 16.84 -10.61
C LEU A 218 -3.88 16.80 -12.09
N GLU A 219 -3.74 17.93 -12.76
CA GLU A 219 -4.18 18.15 -14.14
C GLU A 219 -3.20 17.52 -15.14
N ASP A 220 -3.59 17.44 -16.41
CA ASP A 220 -2.82 16.77 -17.48
C ASP A 220 -1.46 17.41 -17.77
N ASP A 221 -1.24 18.67 -17.37
CA ASP A 221 0.04 19.38 -17.52
C ASP A 221 1.05 19.08 -16.39
N TYR A 222 0.64 18.31 -15.38
CA TYR A 222 1.53 17.88 -14.30
C TYR A 222 2.50 16.79 -14.77
N ASP A 223 3.80 17.01 -14.60
CA ASP A 223 4.83 16.00 -14.85
C ASP A 223 5.12 15.17 -13.58
N PRO A 224 4.69 13.90 -13.50
CA PRO A 224 4.96 13.04 -12.35
C PRO A 224 6.43 12.55 -12.30
N THR A 225 7.26 12.84 -13.30
CA THR A 225 8.67 12.43 -13.32
C THR A 225 9.59 13.43 -12.61
N ASP A 226 9.14 14.68 -12.44
CA ASP A 226 9.84 15.70 -11.64
C ASP A 226 9.67 15.45 -10.14
N LYS A 227 10.67 14.82 -9.54
CA LYS A 227 10.70 14.50 -8.11
C LYS A 227 10.68 15.73 -7.20
N ILE A 228 11.25 16.85 -7.62
CA ILE A 228 11.31 18.06 -6.81
C ILE A 228 9.91 18.66 -6.72
N THR A 229 9.25 18.82 -7.87
CA THR A 229 7.86 19.30 -7.94
C THR A 229 6.92 18.34 -7.22
N ALA A 230 7.08 17.02 -7.41
CA ALA A 230 6.31 16.01 -6.68
C ALA A 230 6.48 16.10 -5.16
N PHE A 231 7.71 16.27 -4.68
CA PHE A 231 7.98 16.45 -3.26
C PHE A 231 7.33 17.75 -2.74
N GLN A 232 7.47 18.87 -3.43
CA GLN A 232 6.83 20.14 -3.05
C GLN A 232 5.30 20.01 -2.97
N LYS A 233 4.66 19.39 -3.97
CA LYS A 233 3.21 19.12 -3.97
C LYS A 233 2.80 18.23 -2.79
N SER A 234 3.62 17.25 -2.44
CA SER A 234 3.35 16.38 -1.29
C SER A 234 3.39 17.13 0.05
N GLN A 235 4.18 18.19 0.17
CA GLN A 235 4.27 19.01 1.39
C GLN A 235 3.06 19.91 1.58
N GLY A 236 2.39 20.34 0.51
CA GLY A 236 1.14 21.11 0.60
C GLY A 236 0.01 20.40 1.38
N CYS A 237 0.17 19.09 1.61
CA CYS A 237 -0.75 18.23 2.36
C CYS A 237 -0.45 18.14 3.86
N SER A 238 0.70 18.68 4.30
CA SER A 238 1.24 18.42 5.62
C SER A 238 1.29 19.71 6.43
N LEU A 239 0.79 19.60 7.65
CA LEU A 239 0.89 20.56 8.76
C LEU A 239 -0.19 21.65 8.76
N ARG A 240 -1.24 21.46 9.56
CA ARG A 240 -1.82 22.60 10.29
C ARG A 240 -0.81 22.96 11.37
N SER A 241 -0.06 24.05 11.19
CA SER A 241 0.64 24.70 12.28
C SER A 241 -0.39 25.41 13.18
N PRO A 242 -0.38 25.23 14.52
CA PRO A 242 -1.23 25.99 15.42
C PRO A 242 -0.87 27.47 15.51
N THR A 243 0.32 27.86 15.03
CA THR A 243 0.94 29.17 15.32
C THR A 243 1.18 30.04 14.09
N THR A 244 0.97 29.52 12.88
CA THR A 244 1.11 30.30 11.64
C THR A 244 -0.02 29.96 10.68
N SER A 245 -0.73 30.99 10.21
CA SER A 245 -1.68 30.91 9.09
C SER A 245 -1.00 30.67 7.73
N SER A 246 0.20 30.10 7.74
CA SER A 246 1.05 29.88 6.57
C SER A 246 1.90 28.63 6.80
N TYR A 247 1.96 27.83 5.74
CA TYR A 247 2.38 26.42 5.63
C TYR A 247 1.29 25.39 5.98
N GLY A 248 0.33 25.25 5.06
CA GLY A 248 -0.68 24.19 4.97
C GLY A 248 -1.78 24.64 4.01
N GLY A 249 -1.77 24.18 2.75
CA GLY A 249 -2.79 24.60 1.79
C GLY A 249 -4.16 24.02 2.15
N ASP A 250 -5.24 24.77 1.89
CA ASP A 250 -6.62 24.26 1.98
C ASP A 250 -6.92 23.12 0.98
N LYS A 251 -5.94 22.73 0.15
CA LYS A 251 -6.10 21.85 -0.99
C LYS A 251 -5.14 20.66 -0.95
N ILE A 252 -5.67 19.46 -1.21
CA ILE A 252 -4.98 18.18 -1.15
C ILE A 252 -4.90 17.59 -2.58
N PRO A 253 -3.71 17.49 -3.20
CA PRO A 253 -3.57 16.84 -4.50
C PRO A 253 -3.94 15.35 -4.43
N ILE A 254 -4.74 14.91 -5.40
CA ILE A 254 -4.99 13.50 -5.73
C ILE A 254 -4.58 13.24 -7.18
N GLY A 255 -4.12 12.04 -7.48
CA GLY A 255 -3.56 11.70 -8.78
C GLY A 255 -2.28 10.87 -8.66
N VAL A 256 -1.60 10.65 -9.79
CA VAL A 256 -0.22 10.13 -9.81
C VAL A 256 0.71 11.29 -9.45
N ILE A 257 1.36 11.21 -8.30
CA ILE A 257 2.19 12.30 -7.77
C ILE A 257 3.63 12.13 -8.22
N CYS A 258 4.18 10.91 -8.19
CA CYS A 258 5.53 10.64 -8.64
C CYS A 258 5.56 9.30 -9.38
N LYS A 259 6.25 9.26 -10.53
CA LYS A 259 6.48 8.04 -11.30
C LYS A 259 7.83 8.10 -11.99
N HIS A 260 8.61 7.04 -11.87
CA HIS A 260 9.84 6.86 -12.64
C HIS A 260 10.23 5.38 -12.72
N ALA A 261 10.98 5.02 -13.76
CA ALA A 261 11.44 3.65 -13.93
C ALA A 261 12.60 3.33 -12.99
N ARG A 262 12.55 2.14 -12.39
CA ARG A 262 13.64 1.53 -11.62
C ARG A 262 13.61 0.02 -11.87
N PRO A 263 14.76 -0.68 -11.97
CA PRO A 263 14.76 -2.13 -12.00
C PRO A 263 14.04 -2.69 -10.77
N THR A 264 13.27 -3.74 -10.98
CA THR A 264 12.55 -4.42 -9.89
C THR A 264 13.52 -5.27 -9.07
N TYR A 265 13.12 -5.66 -7.85
CA TYR A 265 13.97 -6.54 -7.03
C TYR A 265 14.24 -7.87 -7.72
N GLU A 266 13.22 -8.39 -8.40
CA GLU A 266 13.18 -9.67 -9.09
C GLU A 266 14.14 -9.69 -10.28
N GLU A 267 14.20 -8.60 -11.05
CA GLU A 267 15.13 -8.46 -12.18
C GLU A 267 16.59 -8.38 -11.76
N GLN A 268 16.85 -7.85 -10.56
CA GLN A 268 18.20 -7.67 -10.05
C GLN A 268 18.73 -8.91 -9.31
N THR A 269 17.89 -9.89 -9.03
CA THR A 269 18.26 -11.07 -8.25
C THR A 269 18.68 -12.22 -9.17
N PRO A 270 19.96 -12.63 -9.19
CA PRO A 270 20.44 -13.66 -10.12
C PRO A 270 19.70 -15.00 -9.99
N ALA A 271 19.33 -15.38 -8.77
CA ALA A 271 18.59 -16.62 -8.49
C ALA A 271 17.16 -16.63 -9.06
N LEU A 272 16.65 -15.49 -9.55
CA LEU A 272 15.30 -15.35 -10.09
C LEU A 272 15.27 -15.20 -11.61
N LYS A 273 16.42 -15.36 -12.30
CA LYS A 273 16.50 -15.17 -13.76
C LYS A 273 15.64 -16.17 -14.54
N ASP A 274 15.64 -17.43 -14.13
CA ASP A 274 15.12 -18.55 -14.95
C ASP A 274 13.60 -18.76 -14.82
N GLY A 275 12.93 -18.07 -13.91
CA GLY A 275 11.48 -18.21 -13.75
C GLY A 275 10.99 -17.91 -12.33
N PRO A 276 9.71 -18.16 -12.05
CA PRO A 276 9.19 -18.26 -10.69
C PRO A 276 9.84 -19.42 -9.93
N LEU A 277 10.13 -19.24 -8.64
CA LEU A 277 10.79 -20.25 -7.80
C LEU A 277 9.99 -21.56 -7.70
N PHE A 278 8.66 -21.49 -7.72
CA PHE A 278 7.82 -22.69 -7.64
C PHE A 278 7.94 -23.63 -8.84
N LYS A 279 8.51 -23.16 -9.95
CA LYS A 279 8.80 -23.96 -11.15
C LYS A 279 10.24 -24.46 -11.21
N ALA A 280 11.10 -24.02 -10.30
CA ALA A 280 12.49 -24.42 -10.30
C ALA A 280 12.62 -25.89 -9.87
N GLU A 281 13.35 -26.68 -10.66
CA GLU A 281 13.71 -28.05 -10.30
C GLU A 281 14.96 -28.04 -9.41
N VAL A 282 15.02 -28.98 -8.46
CA VAL A 282 16.16 -29.12 -7.56
C VAL A 282 17.25 -29.94 -8.28
N ASP A 283 18.44 -29.35 -8.44
CA ASP A 283 19.61 -30.09 -8.91
C ASP A 283 20.22 -30.92 -7.77
N TYR A 284 19.76 -32.17 -7.65
CA TYR A 284 20.26 -33.10 -6.63
C TYR A 284 21.75 -33.42 -6.80
N LYS A 285 22.29 -33.40 -8.03
CA LYS A 285 23.72 -33.66 -8.23
C LYS A 285 24.57 -32.51 -7.70
N LEU A 286 24.14 -31.27 -7.93
CA LEU A 286 24.78 -30.09 -7.35
C LEU A 286 24.73 -30.15 -5.81
N LEU A 287 23.58 -30.52 -5.25
CA LEU A 287 23.42 -30.68 -3.81
C LEU A 287 24.37 -31.75 -3.23
N ASP A 288 24.43 -32.92 -3.86
CA ASP A 288 25.31 -34.01 -3.44
C ASP A 288 26.79 -33.59 -3.49
N ASN A 289 27.20 -32.93 -4.57
CA ASN A 289 28.57 -32.40 -4.71
C ASN A 289 28.91 -31.38 -3.61
N LEU A 290 27.98 -30.48 -3.26
CA LEU A 290 28.16 -29.50 -2.19
C LEU A 290 28.28 -30.17 -0.82
N LEU A 291 27.48 -31.21 -0.57
CA LEU A 291 27.55 -32.00 0.67
C LEU A 291 28.88 -32.74 0.78
N GLU A 292 29.35 -33.37 -0.30
CA GLU A 292 30.65 -34.04 -0.33
C GLU A 292 31.80 -33.07 -0.08
N GLU A 293 31.77 -31.88 -0.70
CA GLU A 293 32.77 -30.85 -0.49
C GLU A 293 32.79 -30.37 0.98
N PHE A 294 31.62 -30.09 1.55
CA PHE A 294 31.49 -29.71 2.95
C PHE A 294 32.05 -30.79 3.90
N MET A 295 31.74 -32.06 3.64
CA MET A 295 32.26 -33.20 4.41
C MET A 295 33.77 -33.39 4.25
N ARG A 296 34.35 -33.01 3.10
CA ARG A 296 35.80 -33.04 2.88
C ARG A 296 36.52 -31.92 3.64
N LEU A 297 35.94 -30.72 3.66
CA LEU A 297 36.51 -29.56 4.35
C LEU A 297 36.48 -29.75 5.88
N SER A 298 35.37 -30.25 6.42
CA SER A 298 35.27 -30.52 7.87
C SER A 298 36.26 -31.56 8.39
N LYS A 299 36.64 -32.54 7.55
CA LYS A 299 37.68 -33.54 7.87
C LYS A 299 39.11 -33.00 7.83
N LYS A 300 39.37 -31.88 7.14
CA LYS A 300 40.72 -31.26 7.08
C LYS A 300 40.98 -30.26 8.22
N SER A 301 39.96 -29.94 9.01
CA SER A 301 40.03 -28.97 10.11
C SER A 301 40.23 -29.62 11.50
N ASN A 302 40.31 -30.96 11.56
CA ASN A 302 40.69 -31.76 12.72
C ASN A 302 42.05 -32.41 12.47
#